data_AF-A0A9X3PPE0-F1
#
_entry.id   AF-A0A9X3PPE0-F1
#
_cell.length_a   1.000
_cell.length_b   1.000
_cell.length_c   1.000
_cell.angle_alpha   90.00
_cell.angle_beta   90.00
_cell.angle_gamma   90.00
#
_symmetry.space_group_name_H-M   'P 1'
#
loop_
_entity.id
_entity.type
_entity.pdbx_description
1 polymer ?
#
loop_
_entity_poly.entity_id
_entity_poly.type
_entity_poly.pdbx_seq_one_letter_code
_entity_poly.pdbx_strand_id
1 'polypeptide(L)'
;MLEALFFPSAHAAAARLLTLYEMGILARWRNPTSRAYRYVLDWRGQYLHAMRTDEKPPTKANAAFKAQQQFLSAHRPHTEGINAFYCRLMRAARTRGDVEIDWVFEPYSAYSGMRSDANVTLTWTDGRRLHFWFEHDRGTETLQRLADKVKSYKTHVEYHHYEKAVLLIEVPTPGRLVNFLPLATEICDESHLRNTRLSKLTVAASAATEAERTFTRPETFPDLLDDQRWHVLGRELPVSFNELPAIAEEIANRPIVWDWDPEVDP
;
A
#
# COMPACT_ATOMS: atom_id res chain seq x y z
N MET A 1 -2.96 -15.80 4.62
CA MET A 1 -3.26 -14.35 4.69
C MET A 1 -4.62 -14.05 5.29
N LEU A 2 -5.75 -14.56 4.76
CA LEU A 2 -7.09 -14.32 5.36
C LEU A 2 -7.19 -14.69 6.85
N GLU A 3 -6.48 -15.74 7.28
CA GLU A 3 -6.29 -16.09 8.69
C GLU A 3 -5.87 -14.89 9.55
N ALA A 4 -4.83 -14.17 9.12
CA ALA A 4 -4.22 -13.09 9.87
C ALA A 4 -5.19 -11.90 10.09
N LEU A 5 -6.19 -11.76 9.22
CA LEU A 5 -7.20 -10.71 9.31
C LEU A 5 -8.34 -11.07 10.25
N PHE A 6 -9.05 -12.16 9.95
CA PHE A 6 -10.39 -12.38 10.51
C PHE A 6 -10.44 -13.51 11.53
N PHE A 7 -9.33 -14.20 11.76
CA PHE A 7 -9.34 -15.45 12.53
C PHE A 7 -8.31 -15.45 13.65
N PRO A 8 -8.62 -16.15 14.76
CA PRO A 8 -7.68 -16.34 15.86
C PRO A 8 -6.63 -17.43 15.55
N SER A 9 -6.89 -18.32 14.58
CA SER A 9 -5.96 -19.38 14.18
C SER A 9 -6.21 -19.90 12.76
N ALA A 10 -5.19 -20.55 12.19
CA ALA A 10 -5.24 -21.20 10.87
C ALA A 10 -6.37 -22.24 10.79
N HIS A 11 -6.57 -23.00 11.86
CA HIS A 11 -7.60 -24.03 11.92
C HIS A 11 -9.00 -23.40 11.86
N ALA A 12 -9.25 -22.36 12.65
CA ALA A 12 -10.51 -21.63 12.62
C ALA A 12 -10.78 -20.97 11.26
N ALA A 13 -9.73 -20.40 10.64
CA ALA A 13 -9.80 -19.85 9.30
C ALA A 13 -10.17 -20.92 8.26
N ALA A 14 -9.48 -22.06 8.26
CA ALA A 14 -9.72 -23.15 7.32
C ALA A 14 -11.13 -23.71 7.45
N ALA A 15 -11.60 -23.95 8.68
CA ALA A 15 -12.95 -24.42 8.95
C ALA A 15 -14.00 -23.42 8.43
N ARG A 16 -13.86 -22.14 8.76
CA ARG A 16 -14.82 -21.11 8.32
C ARG A 16 -14.81 -20.93 6.80
N LEU A 17 -13.64 -20.91 6.16
CA LEU A 17 -13.52 -20.76 4.72
C LEU A 17 -14.10 -21.96 3.97
N LEU A 18 -13.98 -23.18 4.52
CA LEU A 18 -14.64 -24.36 3.99
C LEU A 18 -16.16 -24.24 4.09
N THR A 19 -16.70 -23.84 5.26
CA THR A 19 -18.14 -23.63 5.42
C THR A 19 -18.68 -22.58 4.43
N LEU A 20 -18.00 -21.44 4.29
CA LEU A 20 -18.42 -20.40 3.34
C LEU A 20 -18.36 -20.85 1.89
N TYR A 21 -17.38 -21.70 1.54
CA TYR A 21 -17.31 -22.34 0.23
C TYR A 21 -18.47 -23.32 0.00
N GLU A 22 -18.76 -24.21 0.96
CA GLU A 22 -19.87 -25.16 0.88
C GLU A 22 -21.23 -24.47 0.82
N MET A 23 -21.37 -23.31 1.45
CA MET A 23 -22.56 -22.47 1.36
C MET A 23 -22.69 -21.75 0.00
N GLY A 24 -21.70 -21.83 -0.90
CA GLY A 24 -21.68 -21.11 -2.18
C GLY A 24 -21.50 -19.59 -2.02
N ILE A 25 -20.97 -19.14 -0.88
CA ILE A 25 -20.61 -17.74 -0.62
C ILE A 25 -19.25 -17.43 -1.23
N LEU A 26 -18.31 -18.36 -1.11
CA LEU A 26 -16.97 -18.24 -1.67
C LEU A 26 -16.76 -19.27 -2.78
N ALA A 27 -16.07 -18.86 -3.84
CA ALA A 27 -15.49 -19.74 -4.82
C ALA A 27 -14.02 -19.91 -4.43
N ARG A 28 -13.45 -21.09 -4.68
CA ARG A 28 -12.03 -21.34 -4.43
C ARG A 28 -11.33 -21.91 -5.65
N TRP A 29 -10.09 -21.48 -5.85
CA TRP A 29 -9.22 -22.01 -6.87
C TRP A 29 -7.83 -22.25 -6.29
N ARG A 30 -7.12 -23.24 -6.83
CA ARG A 30 -5.76 -23.56 -6.44
C ARG A 30 -4.91 -23.69 -7.69
N ASN A 31 -3.84 -22.91 -7.75
CA ASN A 31 -2.82 -23.06 -8.78
C ASN A 31 -2.15 -24.44 -8.60
N PRO A 32 -1.96 -25.24 -9.66
CA PRO A 32 -1.20 -26.49 -9.59
C PRO A 32 0.17 -26.35 -8.89
N THR A 33 0.84 -25.20 -9.03
CA THR A 33 2.17 -24.96 -8.43
C THR A 33 2.13 -24.44 -7.00
N SER A 34 0.94 -24.13 -6.45
CA SER A 34 0.79 -23.55 -5.12
C SER A 34 -0.13 -24.40 -4.25
N ARG A 35 0.27 -24.66 -3.01
CA ARG A 35 -0.56 -25.39 -2.04
C ARG A 35 -1.69 -24.54 -1.45
N ALA A 36 -1.70 -23.23 -1.68
CA ALA A 36 -2.68 -22.32 -1.11
C ALA A 36 -3.93 -22.15 -2.00
N TYR A 37 -5.10 -22.27 -1.37
CA TYR A 37 -6.37 -21.86 -1.98
C TYR A 37 -6.48 -20.35 -2.04
N ARG A 38 -7.01 -19.85 -3.15
CA ARG A 38 -7.46 -18.47 -3.32
C ARG A 38 -8.97 -18.46 -3.26
N TYR A 39 -9.52 -17.44 -2.63
CA TYR A 39 -10.95 -17.29 -2.44
C TYR A 39 -11.42 -15.99 -3.07
N VAL A 40 -12.57 -16.06 -3.75
CA VAL A 40 -13.31 -14.90 -4.24
C VAL A 40 -14.79 -15.09 -3.90
N LEU A 41 -15.61 -14.05 -4.03
CA LEU A 41 -17.06 -14.20 -3.86
C LEU A 41 -17.63 -15.09 -4.97
N ASP A 42 -18.31 -16.17 -4.60
CA ASP A 42 -19.16 -16.93 -5.52
C ASP A 42 -20.54 -16.24 -5.64
N TRP A 43 -21.43 -16.79 -6.45
CA TRP A 43 -22.72 -16.17 -6.77
C TRP A 43 -23.50 -15.70 -5.54
N ARG A 44 -23.65 -16.51 -4.48
CA ARG A 44 -24.41 -16.06 -3.30
C ARG A 44 -23.68 -14.94 -2.55
N GLY A 45 -22.35 -15.00 -2.50
CA GLY A 45 -21.53 -13.93 -1.91
C GLY A 45 -21.66 -12.62 -2.68
N GLN A 46 -21.57 -12.67 -4.01
CA GLN A 46 -21.76 -11.50 -4.88
C GLN A 46 -23.19 -10.96 -4.80
N TYR A 47 -24.19 -11.84 -4.68
CA TYR A 47 -25.59 -11.48 -4.50
C TYR A 47 -25.82 -10.72 -3.19
N LEU A 48 -25.32 -11.25 -2.07
CA LEU A 48 -25.42 -10.59 -0.76
C LEU A 48 -24.67 -9.26 -0.72
N HIS A 49 -23.50 -9.19 -1.37
CA HIS A 49 -22.74 -7.95 -1.46
C HIS A 49 -23.53 -6.87 -2.21
N ALA A 50 -24.09 -7.20 -3.38
CA ALA A 50 -24.90 -6.28 -4.17
C ALA A 50 -26.13 -5.78 -3.39
N MET A 51 -26.82 -6.67 -2.66
CA MET A 51 -27.93 -6.26 -1.79
C MET A 51 -27.50 -5.31 -0.67
N ARG A 52 -26.29 -5.48 -0.11
CA ARG A 52 -25.77 -4.60 0.94
C ARG A 52 -25.38 -3.22 0.42
N THR A 53 -25.02 -3.11 -0.85
CA THR A 53 -24.59 -1.86 -1.50
C THR A 53 -25.68 -1.24 -2.38
N ASP A 54 -26.93 -1.71 -2.26
CA ASP A 54 -28.08 -1.27 -3.07
C ASP A 54 -27.86 -1.40 -4.59
N GLU A 55 -27.04 -2.37 -5.01
CA GLU A 55 -26.78 -2.70 -6.41
C GLU A 55 -27.66 -3.85 -6.91
N LYS A 56 -27.89 -3.91 -8.23
CA LYS A 56 -28.61 -5.03 -8.85
C LYS A 56 -27.81 -6.34 -8.71
N PRO A 57 -28.37 -7.39 -8.09
CA PRO A 57 -27.63 -8.65 -7.93
C PRO A 57 -27.32 -9.33 -9.28
N PRO A 58 -26.15 -9.96 -9.44
CA PRO A 58 -25.78 -10.63 -10.68
C PRO A 58 -26.55 -11.94 -10.87
N THR A 59 -26.67 -12.36 -12.14
CA THR A 59 -27.09 -13.73 -12.46
C THR A 59 -26.02 -14.74 -12.04
N LYS A 60 -26.41 -16.00 -11.86
CA LYS A 60 -25.47 -17.10 -11.57
C LYS A 60 -24.34 -17.20 -12.60
N ALA A 61 -24.68 -17.13 -13.89
CA ALA A 61 -23.71 -17.23 -14.97
C ALA A 61 -22.70 -16.07 -14.94
N ASN A 62 -23.18 -14.84 -14.76
CA ASN A 62 -22.29 -13.66 -14.70
C ASN A 62 -21.39 -13.72 -13.47
N ALA A 63 -21.90 -14.17 -12.33
CA ALA A 63 -21.10 -14.30 -11.11
C ALA A 63 -20.00 -15.36 -11.25
N ALA A 64 -20.33 -16.53 -11.82
CA ALA A 64 -19.36 -17.59 -12.09
C ALA A 64 -18.25 -17.13 -13.06
N PHE A 65 -18.65 -16.42 -14.14
CA PHE A 65 -17.69 -15.83 -15.08
C PHE A 65 -16.76 -14.81 -14.40
N LYS A 66 -17.31 -13.89 -13.58
CA LYS A 66 -16.50 -12.93 -12.80
C LYS A 66 -15.51 -13.62 -11.86
N ALA A 67 -15.94 -14.66 -11.15
CA ALA A 67 -15.07 -15.42 -10.26
C ALA A 67 -13.91 -16.09 -11.03
N GLN A 68 -14.19 -16.70 -12.19
CA GLN A 68 -13.17 -17.27 -13.07
C GLN A 68 -12.20 -16.20 -13.60
N GLN A 69 -12.72 -15.04 -14.02
CA GLN A 69 -11.91 -13.92 -14.49
C GLN A 69 -10.93 -13.45 -13.41
N GLN A 70 -11.36 -13.39 -12.14
CA GLN A 70 -10.46 -13.03 -11.03
C GLN A 70 -9.36 -14.06 -10.82
N PHE A 71 -9.66 -15.37 -10.91
CA PHE A 71 -8.64 -16.41 -10.78
C PHE A 71 -7.61 -16.40 -11.92
N LEU A 72 -8.07 -16.09 -13.15
CA LEU A 72 -7.24 -16.13 -14.36
C LEU A 72 -6.61 -14.78 -14.73
N SER A 73 -6.90 -13.72 -13.97
CA SER A 73 -6.38 -12.38 -14.26
C SER A 73 -4.85 -12.33 -14.21
N ALA A 74 -4.23 -11.72 -15.23
CA ALA A 74 -2.80 -11.41 -15.24
C ALA A 74 -2.40 -10.37 -14.17
N HIS A 75 -3.37 -9.58 -13.68
CA HIS A 75 -3.17 -8.63 -12.58
C HIS A 75 -3.29 -9.30 -11.21
N ARG A 76 -3.72 -10.57 -11.13
CA ARG A 76 -3.90 -11.28 -9.86
C ARG A 76 -2.66 -11.25 -8.95
N PRO A 77 -1.42 -11.49 -9.42
CA PRO A 77 -0.25 -11.41 -8.53
C PRO A 77 -0.05 -10.03 -7.91
N HIS A 78 -0.44 -8.96 -8.61
CA HIS A 78 -0.38 -7.58 -8.12
C HIS A 78 -1.37 -7.38 -6.97
N THR A 79 -2.63 -7.76 -7.21
CA THR A 79 -3.69 -7.71 -6.21
C THR A 79 -3.39 -8.59 -5.00
N GLU A 80 -2.80 -9.78 -5.21
CA GLU A 80 -2.35 -10.66 -4.12
C GLU A 80 -1.25 -9.98 -3.27
N GLY A 81 -0.31 -9.26 -3.88
CA GLY A 81 0.73 -8.49 -3.19
C GLY A 81 0.18 -7.36 -2.32
N ILE A 82 -0.72 -6.53 -2.88
CA ILE A 82 -1.40 -5.45 -2.14
C ILE A 82 -2.21 -6.02 -0.97
N ASN A 83 -3.01 -7.06 -1.22
CA ASN A 83 -3.80 -7.71 -0.18
C ASN A 83 -2.94 -8.30 0.93
N ALA A 84 -1.76 -8.81 0.58
CA ALA A 84 -0.85 -9.34 1.56
C ALA A 84 -0.23 -8.25 2.42
N PHE A 85 0.14 -7.11 1.84
CA PHE A 85 0.58 -5.94 2.59
C PHE A 85 -0.50 -5.50 3.58
N TYR A 86 -1.75 -5.33 3.11
CA TYR A 86 -2.90 -5.03 3.97
C TYR A 86 -3.06 -6.03 5.12
N CYS A 87 -3.00 -7.32 4.83
CA CYS A 87 -3.11 -8.38 5.85
C CYS A 87 -2.01 -8.28 6.93
N ARG A 88 -0.78 -7.93 6.53
CA ARG A 88 0.33 -7.76 7.49
C ARG A 88 0.09 -6.55 8.38
N LEU A 89 -0.32 -5.43 7.78
CA LEU A 89 -0.59 -4.18 8.49
C LEU A 89 -1.74 -4.35 9.50
N MET A 90 -2.84 -4.96 9.06
CA MET A 90 -3.97 -5.30 9.94
C MET A 90 -3.60 -6.25 11.07
N ARG A 91 -2.74 -7.23 10.80
CA ARG A 91 -2.25 -8.12 11.86
C ARG A 91 -1.44 -7.36 12.89
N ALA A 92 -0.53 -6.49 12.46
CA ALA A 92 0.30 -5.67 13.34
C ALA A 92 -0.58 -4.78 14.25
N ALA A 93 -1.50 -4.02 13.65
CA ALA A 93 -2.45 -3.19 14.38
C ALA A 93 -3.31 -3.98 15.38
N ARG A 94 -3.86 -5.14 14.96
CA ARG A 94 -4.65 -6.02 15.84
C ARG A 94 -3.84 -6.58 17.00
N THR A 95 -2.56 -6.90 16.77
CA THR A 95 -1.69 -7.48 17.79
C THR A 95 -1.36 -6.46 18.87
N ARG A 96 -1.13 -5.20 18.49
CA ARG A 96 -0.84 -4.13 19.44
C ARG A 96 -2.10 -3.60 20.13
N GLY A 97 -3.21 -3.49 19.41
CA GLY A 97 -4.49 -2.98 19.92
C GLY A 97 -4.53 -1.46 20.12
N ASP A 98 -3.50 -0.72 19.71
CA ASP A 98 -3.36 0.73 19.86
C ASP A 98 -3.42 1.50 18.54
N VAL A 99 -3.64 0.82 17.41
CA VAL A 99 -3.72 1.41 16.05
C VAL A 99 -5.01 0.98 15.35
N GLU A 100 -5.73 1.96 14.81
CA GLU A 100 -6.84 1.77 13.89
C GLU A 100 -6.38 1.99 12.44
N ILE A 101 -6.92 1.19 11.52
CA ILE A 101 -6.61 1.25 10.09
C ILE A 101 -7.89 1.55 9.32
N ASP A 102 -7.89 2.64 8.57
CA ASP A 102 -8.84 2.92 7.51
C ASP A 102 -8.16 2.68 6.16
N TRP A 103 -8.69 1.74 5.38
CA TRP A 103 -8.08 1.27 4.13
C TRP A 103 -9.04 1.41 2.96
N VAL A 104 -8.64 2.19 1.96
CA VAL A 104 -9.36 2.38 0.71
C VAL A 104 -8.58 1.74 -0.43
N PHE A 105 -9.15 0.71 -1.05
CA PHE A 105 -8.56 0.02 -2.21
C PHE A 105 -8.76 0.82 -3.50
N GLU A 106 -7.70 0.88 -4.32
CA GLU A 106 -7.70 1.49 -5.66
C GLU A 106 -8.48 2.81 -5.79
N PRO A 107 -8.26 3.79 -4.90
CA PRO A 107 -8.97 5.05 -4.97
C PRO A 107 -8.55 5.79 -6.24
N TYR A 108 -9.52 6.02 -7.11
CA TYR A 108 -9.32 6.78 -8.33
C TYR A 108 -9.47 8.27 -8.05
N SER A 109 -8.39 9.04 -8.21
CA SER A 109 -8.49 10.49 -8.32
C SER A 109 -8.83 10.86 -9.76
N ALA A 110 -10.10 11.20 -10.02
CA ALA A 110 -10.56 11.62 -11.34
C ALA A 110 -9.87 12.90 -11.86
N TYR A 111 -9.34 13.72 -10.94
CA TYR A 111 -8.73 15.01 -11.28
C TYR A 111 -7.27 14.91 -11.69
N SER A 112 -6.52 13.91 -11.21
CA SER A 112 -5.10 13.75 -11.51
C SER A 112 -4.76 12.54 -12.37
N GLY A 113 -5.73 11.68 -12.68
CA GLY A 113 -5.48 10.39 -13.34
C GLY A 113 -4.62 9.45 -12.50
N MET A 114 -4.32 9.82 -11.25
CA MET A 114 -3.51 9.05 -10.31
C MET A 114 -4.37 7.96 -9.68
N ARG A 115 -3.85 6.74 -9.74
CA ARG A 115 -4.47 5.56 -9.13
C ARG A 115 -3.40 4.88 -8.30
N SER A 116 -3.39 5.18 -7.00
CA SER A 116 -2.61 4.42 -6.04
C SER A 116 -3.15 3.00 -5.96
N ASP A 117 -2.30 2.07 -5.55
CA ASP A 117 -2.75 0.71 -5.24
C ASP A 117 -3.61 0.70 -3.97
N ALA A 118 -3.34 1.61 -3.02
CA ALA A 118 -4.21 1.89 -1.89
C ALA A 118 -4.01 3.31 -1.32
N ASN A 119 -5.05 3.82 -0.64
CA ASN A 119 -4.94 4.92 0.32
C ASN A 119 -5.22 4.39 1.71
N VAL A 120 -4.37 4.75 2.65
CA VAL A 120 -4.43 4.19 3.99
C VAL A 120 -4.29 5.30 5.01
N THR A 121 -5.11 5.25 6.05
CA THR A 121 -4.95 6.10 7.22
C THR A 121 -4.76 5.22 8.44
N LEU A 122 -3.66 5.43 9.15
CA LEU A 122 -3.39 4.86 10.46
C LEU A 122 -3.69 5.91 11.51
N THR A 123 -4.38 5.51 12.58
CA THR A 123 -4.67 6.37 13.73
C THR A 123 -4.28 5.63 15.00
N TRP A 124 -3.33 6.18 15.74
CA TRP A 124 -2.93 5.64 17.04
C TRP A 124 -3.82 6.20 18.14
N THR A 125 -3.98 5.44 19.23
CA THR A 125 -4.76 5.85 20.42
C THR A 125 -4.22 7.11 21.10
N ASP A 126 -2.94 7.44 20.91
CA ASP A 126 -2.30 8.67 21.38
C ASP A 126 -2.59 9.90 20.48
N GLY A 127 -3.39 9.72 19.42
CA GLY A 127 -3.79 10.79 18.49
C GLY A 127 -2.85 10.97 17.30
N ARG A 128 -1.71 10.27 17.22
CA ARG A 128 -0.87 10.29 16.02
C ARG A 128 -1.65 9.73 14.82
N ARG A 129 -1.42 10.31 13.64
CA ARG A 129 -2.05 9.87 12.39
C ARG A 129 -1.04 9.82 11.25
N LEU A 130 -1.14 8.80 10.40
CA LEU A 130 -0.38 8.66 9.17
C LEU A 130 -1.34 8.39 8.02
N HIS A 131 -1.44 9.34 7.09
CA HIS A 131 -2.11 9.11 5.82
C HIS A 131 -1.06 8.87 4.74
N PHE A 132 -1.19 7.79 3.98
CA PHE A 132 -0.27 7.48 2.89
C PHE A 132 -0.95 6.85 1.67
N TRP A 133 -0.38 7.16 0.50
CA TRP A 133 -0.55 6.39 -0.72
C TRP A 133 0.40 5.20 -0.73
N PHE A 134 -0.06 4.06 -1.21
CA PHE A 134 0.75 2.86 -1.35
C PHE A 134 0.85 2.43 -2.82
N GLU A 135 2.06 2.06 -3.23
CA GLU A 135 2.39 1.45 -4.51
C GLU A 135 3.13 0.14 -4.27
N HIS A 136 2.66 -0.93 -4.90
CA HIS A 136 3.29 -2.24 -4.88
C HIS A 136 3.94 -2.55 -6.23
N ASP A 137 5.26 -2.45 -6.30
CA ASP A 137 5.98 -2.80 -7.51
C ASP A 137 6.20 -4.32 -7.60
N ARG A 138 5.86 -4.89 -8.78
CA ARG A 138 6.10 -6.31 -9.07
C ARG A 138 7.46 -6.59 -9.70
N GLY A 139 8.25 -5.56 -9.99
CA GLY A 139 9.47 -5.70 -10.78
C GLY A 139 9.24 -5.87 -12.28
N THR A 140 8.00 -5.70 -12.76
CA THR A 140 7.65 -5.82 -14.18
C THR A 140 7.81 -4.51 -14.94
N GLU A 141 7.76 -3.36 -14.24
CA GLU A 141 8.06 -2.06 -14.84
C GLU A 141 9.54 -1.69 -14.73
N THR A 142 10.00 -0.78 -15.58
CA THR A 142 11.36 -0.25 -15.49
C THR A 142 11.51 0.60 -14.22
N LEU A 143 12.74 0.72 -13.72
CA LEU A 143 13.02 1.60 -12.58
C LEU A 143 12.69 3.07 -12.88
N GLN A 144 12.96 3.51 -14.11
CA GLN A 144 12.59 4.87 -14.55
C GLN A 144 11.08 5.08 -14.47
N ARG A 145 10.27 4.12 -14.94
CA ARG A 145 8.81 4.23 -14.87
C ARG A 145 8.30 4.28 -13.43
N LEU A 146 8.92 3.52 -12.53
CA LEU A 146 8.61 3.58 -11.09
C LEU A 146 9.01 4.94 -10.49
N ALA A 147 10.14 5.51 -10.91
CA ALA A 147 10.57 6.85 -10.50
C ALA A 147 9.64 7.94 -11.06
N ASP A 148 9.17 7.81 -12.30
CA ASP A 148 8.20 8.72 -12.91
C ASP A 148 6.87 8.75 -12.14
N LYS A 149 6.49 7.65 -11.46
CA LYS A 149 5.35 7.67 -10.52
C LYS A 149 5.61 8.63 -9.36
N VAL A 150 6.79 8.61 -8.74
CA VAL A 150 7.17 9.55 -7.67
C VAL A 150 7.01 10.99 -8.15
N LYS A 151 7.49 11.29 -9.36
CA LYS A 151 7.30 12.61 -9.99
C LYS A 151 5.82 12.97 -10.13
N SER A 152 4.98 12.03 -10.57
CA SER A 152 3.53 12.22 -10.69
C SER A 152 2.86 12.54 -9.34
N TYR A 153 3.21 11.81 -8.27
CA TYR A 153 2.72 12.09 -6.92
C TYR A 153 3.17 13.45 -6.41
N LYS A 154 4.43 13.84 -6.67
CA LYS A 154 4.95 15.16 -6.31
C LYS A 154 4.17 16.28 -6.99
N THR A 155 3.97 16.19 -8.30
CA THR A 155 3.13 17.14 -9.05
C THR A 155 1.70 17.19 -8.50
N HIS A 156 1.14 16.03 -8.12
CA HIS A 156 -0.21 15.97 -7.54
C HIS A 156 -0.29 16.70 -6.18
N VAL A 157 0.70 16.47 -5.31
CA VAL A 157 0.80 17.14 -4.00
C VAL A 157 0.89 18.66 -4.15
N GLU A 158 1.73 19.12 -5.08
CA GLU A 158 1.93 20.53 -5.36
C GLU A 158 0.66 21.18 -5.94
N TYR A 159 0.04 20.54 -6.94
CA TYR A 159 -1.16 21.05 -7.62
C TYR A 159 -2.36 21.20 -6.69
N HIS A 160 -2.54 20.26 -5.75
CA HIS A 160 -3.65 20.29 -4.80
C HIS A 160 -3.28 20.92 -3.45
N HIS A 161 -2.08 21.48 -3.32
CA HIS A 161 -1.61 22.14 -2.10
C HIS A 161 -1.78 21.28 -0.84
N TYR A 162 -1.40 20.00 -0.92
CA TYR A 162 -1.43 19.13 0.26
C TYR A 162 -0.45 19.66 1.30
N GLU A 163 -0.95 19.87 2.53
CA GLU A 163 -0.14 20.35 3.64
C GLU A 163 0.81 19.29 4.20
N LYS A 164 0.51 18.01 3.97
CA LYS A 164 1.34 16.87 4.34
C LYS A 164 0.91 15.66 3.51
N ALA A 165 1.86 14.98 2.89
CA ALA A 165 1.58 13.80 2.09
C ALA A 165 2.67 12.74 2.25
N VAL A 166 2.28 11.46 2.16
CA VAL A 166 3.21 10.33 2.25
C VAL A 166 2.95 9.36 1.11
N LEU A 167 4.00 8.96 0.39
CA LEU A 167 3.98 7.90 -0.61
C LEU A 167 4.89 6.77 -0.14
N LEU A 168 4.33 5.57 -0.06
CA LEU A 168 5.05 4.34 0.25
C LEU A 168 5.15 3.46 -0.98
N ILE A 169 6.37 2.99 -1.27
CA ILE A 169 6.65 2.09 -2.39
C ILE A 169 7.27 0.79 -1.85
N GLU A 170 6.59 -0.34 -2.03
CA GLU A 170 7.17 -1.66 -1.76
C GLU A 170 7.68 -2.27 -3.07
N VAL A 171 8.98 -2.54 -3.15
CA VAL A 171 9.62 -3.21 -4.30
C VAL A 171 9.88 -4.69 -4.00
N PRO A 172 10.03 -5.57 -5.00
CA PRO A 172 10.09 -7.00 -4.74
C PRO A 172 11.40 -7.44 -4.09
N THR A 173 12.53 -6.78 -4.37
CA THR A 173 13.84 -7.26 -3.91
C THR A 173 14.74 -6.14 -3.40
N PRO A 174 15.67 -6.43 -2.48
CA PRO A 174 16.66 -5.45 -2.01
C PRO A 174 17.52 -4.88 -3.14
N GLY A 175 17.94 -5.73 -4.10
CA GLY A 175 18.69 -5.26 -5.26
C GLY A 175 17.91 -4.27 -6.13
N ARG A 176 16.59 -4.44 -6.23
CA ARG A 176 15.74 -3.46 -6.92
C ARG A 176 15.60 -2.17 -6.13
N LEU A 177 15.50 -2.25 -4.80
CA LEU A 177 15.46 -1.08 -3.91
C LEU A 177 16.73 -0.23 -4.05
N VAL A 178 17.91 -0.86 -3.94
CA VAL A 178 19.20 -0.16 -4.06
C VAL A 178 19.34 0.59 -5.37
N ASN A 179 18.83 0.04 -6.48
CA ASN A 179 18.87 0.71 -7.78
C ASN A 179 17.74 1.74 -7.97
N PHE A 180 16.63 1.61 -7.25
CA PHE A 180 15.52 2.56 -7.27
C PHE A 180 15.82 3.83 -6.49
N LEU A 181 16.44 3.71 -5.30
CA LEU A 181 16.65 4.82 -4.38
C LEU A 181 17.39 6.02 -5.01
N PRO A 182 18.49 5.86 -5.78
CA PRO A 182 19.16 7.00 -6.42
C PRO A 182 18.26 7.76 -7.40
N LEU A 183 17.52 7.03 -8.25
CA LEU A 183 16.62 7.63 -9.25
C LEU A 183 15.47 8.39 -8.59
N ALA A 184 14.88 7.82 -7.54
CA ALA A 184 13.82 8.47 -6.80
C ALA A 184 14.33 9.70 -6.03
N THR A 185 15.54 9.61 -5.48
CA THR A 185 16.19 10.72 -4.75
C THR A 185 16.45 11.89 -5.68
N GLU A 186 16.93 11.65 -6.91
CA GLU A 186 17.14 12.71 -7.92
C GLU A 186 15.84 13.47 -8.25
N ILE A 187 14.70 12.78 -8.33
CA ILE A 187 13.38 13.41 -8.57
C ILE A 187 12.91 14.27 -7.38
N CYS A 188 13.25 13.84 -6.16
CA CYS A 188 12.94 14.54 -4.93
C CYS A 188 13.99 15.58 -4.53
N ASP A 189 15.14 15.62 -5.22
CA ASP A 189 16.18 16.60 -4.94
C ASP A 189 15.75 17.98 -5.44
N GLU A 190 15.40 18.83 -4.48
CA GLU A 190 14.99 20.21 -4.69
C GLU A 190 16.07 21.19 -4.21
N SER A 191 17.28 20.71 -3.91
CA SER A 191 18.39 21.53 -3.43
C SER A 191 18.80 22.64 -4.41
N HIS A 192 18.47 22.48 -5.69
CA HIS A 192 18.68 23.47 -6.73
C HIS A 192 17.54 24.50 -6.87
N LEU A 193 16.37 24.26 -6.27
CA LEU A 193 15.22 25.17 -6.37
C LEU A 193 15.40 26.34 -5.39
N ARG A 194 15.42 27.55 -5.95
CA ARG A 194 15.52 28.81 -5.18
C ARG A 194 14.15 29.44 -5.03
N ASN A 195 13.92 30.11 -3.89
CA ASN A 195 12.69 30.89 -3.61
C ASN A 195 11.38 30.12 -3.88
N THR A 196 11.40 28.81 -3.69
CA THR A 196 10.28 27.91 -4.00
C THR A 196 9.87 27.16 -2.75
N ARG A 197 8.56 26.96 -2.56
CA ARG A 197 8.07 26.05 -1.52
C ARG A 197 8.47 24.64 -1.89
N LEU A 198 9.26 24.00 -1.03
CA LEU A 198 9.63 22.60 -1.19
C LEU A 198 8.39 21.70 -1.16
N SER A 199 8.44 20.59 -1.87
CA SER A 199 7.35 19.62 -1.87
C SER A 199 7.14 19.06 -0.46
N LYS A 200 5.89 19.00 -0.03
CA LYS A 200 5.47 18.43 1.26
C LYS A 200 5.24 16.91 1.18
N LEU A 201 5.75 16.28 0.12
CA LEU A 201 5.66 14.85 -0.09
C LEU A 201 6.83 14.14 0.59
N THR A 202 6.50 13.27 1.55
CA THR A 202 7.42 12.28 2.08
C THR A 202 7.35 11.03 1.22
N VAL A 203 8.48 10.59 0.66
CA VAL A 203 8.55 9.33 -0.09
C VAL A 203 9.40 8.34 0.70
N ALA A 204 8.86 7.16 0.94
CA ALA A 204 9.61 6.07 1.55
C ALA A 204 9.47 4.78 0.75
N ALA A 205 10.57 4.05 0.59
CA ALA A 205 10.59 2.80 -0.14
C ALA A 205 11.16 1.66 0.72
N SER A 206 10.62 0.46 0.56
CA SER A 206 11.15 -0.75 1.21
C SER A 206 11.12 -1.93 0.25
N ALA A 207 11.93 -2.95 0.54
CA ALA A 207 11.89 -4.21 -0.18
C ALA A 207 11.10 -5.24 0.60
N ALA A 208 10.21 -5.96 -0.08
CA ALA A 208 9.57 -7.14 0.51
C ALA A 208 10.61 -8.20 0.86
N THR A 209 10.47 -8.81 2.04
CA THR A 209 11.24 -9.99 2.46
C THR A 209 10.84 -11.21 1.62
N GLU A 210 11.65 -12.27 1.66
CA GLU A 210 11.32 -13.52 0.96
C GLU A 210 10.03 -14.17 1.47
N ALA A 211 9.82 -14.14 2.80
CA ALA A 211 8.59 -14.65 3.41
C ALA A 211 7.37 -13.87 2.90
N GLU A 212 7.47 -12.54 2.83
CA GLU A 212 6.39 -11.68 2.33
C GLU A 212 6.10 -11.89 0.85
N ARG A 213 7.12 -12.10 0.01
CA ARG A 213 6.93 -12.40 -1.42
C ARG A 213 6.25 -13.73 -1.69
N THR A 214 6.60 -14.74 -0.90
CA THR A 214 6.08 -16.11 -1.08
C THR A 214 4.76 -16.33 -0.35
N PHE A 215 4.38 -15.40 0.52
CA PHE A 215 3.23 -15.51 1.43
C PHE A 215 3.28 -16.78 2.29
N THR A 216 4.49 -17.27 2.58
CA THR A 216 4.70 -18.45 3.40
C THR A 216 5.05 -18.03 4.82
N ARG A 217 4.65 -18.85 5.80
CA ARG A 217 4.98 -18.66 7.22
C ARG A 217 4.63 -17.26 7.75
N PRO A 218 3.34 -16.86 7.75
CA PRO A 218 2.94 -15.55 8.21
C PRO A 218 3.42 -15.23 9.63
N GLU A 219 3.64 -16.23 10.48
CA GLU A 219 4.26 -16.13 11.80
C GLU A 219 5.69 -15.55 11.79
N THR A 220 6.39 -15.57 10.65
CA THR A 220 7.74 -15.02 10.48
C THR A 220 7.76 -13.63 9.87
N PHE A 221 6.59 -13.07 9.54
CA PHE A 221 6.55 -11.72 8.99
C PHE A 221 6.97 -10.71 10.05
N PRO A 222 7.79 -9.71 9.68
CA PRO A 222 8.15 -8.64 10.59
C PRO A 222 6.90 -7.85 10.98
N ASP A 223 6.91 -7.29 12.18
CA ASP A 223 5.87 -6.36 12.61
C ASP A 223 6.02 -5.07 11.80
N LEU A 224 5.14 -4.86 10.81
CA LEU A 224 5.18 -3.70 9.92
C LEU A 224 5.20 -2.35 10.65
N LEU A 225 4.67 -2.27 11.88
CA LEU A 225 4.62 -1.03 12.64
C LEU A 225 5.97 -0.65 13.24
N ASP A 226 6.80 -1.64 13.60
CA ASP A 226 8.11 -1.49 14.25
C ASP A 226 9.29 -1.89 13.33
N ASP A 227 9.03 -2.46 12.15
CA ASP A 227 10.04 -2.88 11.17
C ASP A 227 10.75 -1.68 10.53
N GLN A 228 12.01 -1.46 10.93
CA GLN A 228 12.86 -0.40 10.41
C GLN A 228 13.45 -0.75 9.04
N ARG A 229 12.61 -0.76 8.02
CA ARG A 229 12.99 -1.07 6.63
C ARG A 229 12.63 -0.01 5.60
N TRP A 230 11.97 1.07 6.02
CA TRP A 230 11.50 2.10 5.10
C TRP A 230 12.57 3.16 4.92
N HIS A 231 13.16 3.19 3.73
CA HIS A 231 14.13 4.20 3.34
C HIS A 231 13.39 5.46 2.90
N VAL A 232 13.36 6.47 3.77
CA VAL A 232 12.84 7.79 3.43
C VAL A 232 13.86 8.51 2.56
N LEU A 233 13.43 9.04 1.42
CA LEU A 233 14.34 9.76 0.51
C LEU A 233 14.94 10.99 1.21
N GLY A 234 16.26 11.16 1.09
CA GLY A 234 17.01 12.21 1.78
C GLY A 234 17.35 11.90 3.24
N ARG A 235 17.14 10.66 3.72
CA ARG A 235 17.60 10.20 5.04
C ARG A 235 18.51 8.98 4.92
N GLU A 236 19.48 8.89 5.82
CA GLU A 236 20.49 7.81 5.80
C GLU A 236 19.96 6.49 6.37
N LEU A 237 19.20 6.55 7.47
CA LEU A 237 18.74 5.37 8.18
C LEU A 237 17.30 5.00 7.79
N PRO A 238 17.00 3.70 7.63
CA PRO A 238 15.63 3.24 7.45
C PRO A 238 14.83 3.45 8.74
N VAL A 239 13.52 3.60 8.58
CA VAL A 239 12.59 3.92 9.67
C VAL A 239 11.44 2.94 9.70
N SER A 240 10.74 2.89 10.82
CA SER A 240 9.50 2.14 10.99
C SER A 240 8.27 3.01 10.71
N PHE A 241 7.11 2.37 10.61
CA PHE A 241 5.83 3.06 10.48
C PHE A 241 5.51 3.94 11.69
N ASN A 242 5.98 3.57 12.89
CA ASN A 242 5.79 4.36 14.11
C ASN A 242 6.55 5.69 14.07
N GLU A 243 7.61 5.78 13.28
CA GLU A 243 8.45 6.98 13.14
C GLU A 243 7.99 7.89 11.99
N LEU A 244 7.34 7.33 10.97
CA LEU A 244 6.88 8.05 9.78
C LEU A 244 5.97 9.27 10.07
N PRO A 245 5.02 9.26 11.04
CA PRO A 245 4.21 10.45 11.33
C PRO A 245 5.04 11.68 11.67
N ALA A 246 6.07 11.51 12.51
CA ALA A 246 6.93 12.60 12.94
C ALA A 246 7.84 13.07 11.80
N ILE A 247 8.36 12.14 11.00
CA ILE A 247 9.20 12.46 9.84
C ILE A 247 8.40 13.21 8.78
N ALA A 248 7.15 12.79 8.52
CA ALA A 248 6.29 13.47 7.57
C ALA A 248 5.94 14.89 8.04
N GLU A 249 5.76 15.09 9.35
CA GLU A 249 5.57 16.41 9.94
C GLU A 249 6.82 17.30 9.81
N GLU A 250 8.00 16.74 10.05
CA GLU A 250 9.28 17.44 9.85
C GLU A 250 9.45 17.89 8.39
N ILE A 251 9.18 17.00 7.43
CA ILE A 251 9.28 17.31 6.00
C ILE A 251 8.26 18.37 5.59
N ALA A 252 7.01 18.25 6.03
CA ALA A 252 5.93 19.19 5.72
C ALA A 252 6.19 20.61 6.26
N ASN A 253 6.92 20.72 7.37
CA ASN A 253 7.24 21.98 8.05
C ASN A 253 8.65 22.52 7.72
N ARG A 254 9.33 21.96 6.71
CA ARG A 254 10.62 22.50 6.26
C ARG A 254 10.48 23.98 5.90
N PRO A 255 11.41 24.84 6.35
CA PRO A 255 11.35 26.26 6.05
C PRO A 255 11.46 26.49 4.55
N ILE A 256 10.84 27.55 4.06
CA ILE A 256 11.10 28.04 2.72
C ILE A 256 12.56 28.47 2.67
N VAL A 257 13.31 27.94 1.71
CA VAL A 257 14.67 28.38 1.44
C VAL A 257 14.55 29.71 0.68
N TRP A 258 14.64 30.81 1.43
CA TRP A 258 14.75 32.16 0.89
C TRP A 258 16.22 32.47 0.62
N ASP A 259 16.56 32.79 -0.62
CA ASP A 259 17.80 33.51 -0.90
C ASP A 259 17.54 34.99 -0.58
N TRP A 260 17.80 35.41 0.66
CA TRP A 260 17.99 36.83 0.93
C TRP A 260 19.44 37.14 0.63
N ASP A 261 19.71 37.75 -0.53
CA ASP A 261 21.00 38.35 -0.85
C ASP A 261 21.04 39.77 -0.22
N PRO A 262 21.84 40.00 0.84
CA PRO A 262 21.93 41.32 1.47
C PRO A 262 22.51 42.40 0.55
N GLU A 263 23.15 42.01 -0.56
CA GLU A 263 23.99 42.91 -1.37
C GLU A 263 23.32 43.42 -2.64
N VAL A 264 22.06 43.03 -2.92
CA VAL A 264 21.29 43.55 -4.06
C VAL A 264 20.28 44.62 -3.62
N ASP A 265 20.86 45.81 -3.43
CA ASP A 265 20.32 47.19 -3.45
C ASP A 265 19.39 47.73 -2.33
N PRO A 266 19.61 48.98 -1.91
CA PRO A 266 18.54 49.94 -1.61
C PRO A 266 18.04 50.69 -2.85
#